data_AF-A0A562SE52-F1
#
_entry.id   AF-A0A562SE52-F1
#
_cell.length_a   1.000
_cell.length_b   1.000
_cell.length_c   1.000
_cell.angle_alpha   90.00
_cell.angle_beta   90.00
_cell.angle_gamma   90.00
#
_symmetry.space_group_name_H-M   'P 1'
#
loop_
_entity.id
_entity.type
_entity.pdbx_description
1 polymer ?
#
loop_
_entity_poly.entity_id
_entity_poly.type
_entity_poly.pdbx_seq_one_letter_code
_entity_poly.pdbx_strand_id
1 'polypeptide(L)'
;MASWTPPKREPDPLRAAIYDYLRNRTPQVYLEQSNGPRALGRSTETMSTGHPLTIDLTIAPVGVETGSGREVIVFDVSGQVAERDGGYSVAGQVILDRETLAFLKIHATPTKVNILR
;
A
#
# COMPACT_ATOMS: atom_id res chain seq x y z
N MET A 1 21.65 -15.53 20.66
CA MET A 1 21.77 -14.22 19.99
C MET A 1 21.21 -14.38 18.59
N ALA A 2 20.13 -13.66 18.24
CA ALA A 2 19.58 -13.73 16.89
C ALA A 2 20.55 -13.02 15.93
N SER A 3 21.19 -13.76 15.03
CA SER A 3 22.02 -13.16 13.98
C SER A 3 21.10 -12.46 12.98
N TRP A 4 21.03 -11.13 13.06
CA TRP A 4 20.36 -10.35 12.04
C TRP A 4 21.08 -10.58 10.71
N THR A 5 20.36 -11.11 9.73
CA THR A 5 20.89 -11.35 8.38
C THR A 5 20.14 -10.41 7.44
N PRO A 6 20.85 -9.53 6.70
CA PRO A 6 20.17 -8.64 5.78
C PRO A 6 19.44 -9.45 4.70
N PRO A 7 18.27 -8.97 4.24
CA PRO A 7 17.57 -9.60 3.13
C PRO A 7 18.46 -9.64 1.89
N LYS A 8 18.66 -10.85 1.34
CA LYS A 8 19.52 -11.08 0.16
C LYS A 8 18.95 -10.53 -1.15
N ARG A 9 17.67 -10.12 -1.15
CA ARG A 9 17.03 -9.47 -2.28
C ARG A 9 16.76 -8.02 -1.90
N GLU A 10 17.19 -7.14 -2.79
CA GLU A 10 16.76 -5.75 -2.79
C GLU A 10 15.22 -5.72 -2.89
N PRO A 11 14.54 -4.90 -2.09
CA PRO A 11 13.09 -4.78 -2.18
C PRO A 11 12.71 -4.30 -3.58
N ASP A 12 11.70 -4.96 -4.16
CA ASP A 12 11.14 -4.58 -5.46
C ASP A 12 10.80 -3.07 -5.46
N PRO A 13 11.47 -2.25 -6.29
CA PRO A 13 11.33 -0.79 -6.30
C PRO A 13 9.88 -0.34 -6.47
N LEU A 14 9.10 -1.07 -7.27
CA LEU A 14 7.68 -0.80 -7.51
C LEU A 14 6.87 -0.97 -6.22
N ARG A 15 7.07 -2.10 -5.53
CA ARG A 15 6.36 -2.39 -4.27
C ARG A 15 6.79 -1.45 -3.15
N ALA A 16 8.07 -1.12 -3.06
CA ALA A 16 8.59 -0.18 -2.07
C ALA A 16 7.91 1.19 -2.20
N ALA A 17 7.87 1.74 -3.41
CA ALA A 17 7.21 3.03 -3.66
C ALA A 17 5.71 3.00 -3.34
N ILE A 18 5.01 1.91 -3.70
CA ILE A 18 3.59 1.73 -3.35
C ILE A 18 3.39 1.69 -1.83
N TYR A 19 4.25 0.99 -1.09
CA TYR A 19 4.12 0.87 0.37
C TYR A 19 4.38 2.19 1.07
N ASP A 20 5.37 2.96 0.63
CA ASP A 20 5.65 4.28 1.20
C ASP A 20 4.52 5.27 0.89
N TYR A 21 3.97 5.20 -0.32
CA TYR A 21 2.78 5.95 -0.69
C TYR A 21 1.58 5.66 0.23
N LEU A 22 1.28 4.38 0.47
CA LEU A 22 0.21 3.96 1.37
C LEU A 22 0.48 4.39 2.81
N ARG A 23 1.71 4.23 3.30
CA ARG A 23 2.08 4.66 4.67
C ARG A 23 1.80 6.13 4.93
N ASN A 24 2.09 6.97 3.96
CA ASN A 24 1.97 8.42 4.12
C ASN A 24 0.51 8.91 4.06
N ARG A 25 -0.38 8.20 3.35
CA ARG A 25 -1.75 8.70 3.09
C ARG A 25 -2.86 7.91 3.79
N THR A 26 -2.67 6.62 4.07
CA THR A 26 -3.69 5.77 4.71
C THR A 26 -4.13 6.27 6.11
N PRO A 27 -3.25 6.76 7.00
CA PRO A 27 -3.66 7.18 8.34
C PRO A 27 -4.62 8.37 8.32
N GLN A 28 -4.50 9.26 7.33
CA GLN A 28 -5.38 10.43 7.17
C GLN A 28 -6.83 9.99 6.91
N VAL A 29 -7.02 8.92 6.14
CA VAL A 29 -8.36 8.40 5.83
C VAL A 29 -9.07 7.85 7.07
N TYR A 30 -8.33 7.20 7.98
CA TYR A 30 -8.88 6.74 9.25
C TYR A 30 -9.26 7.91 10.16
N LEU A 31 -8.37 8.90 10.33
CA LEU A 31 -8.59 10.05 11.19
C LEU A 31 -9.82 10.87 10.77
N GLU A 32 -10.13 10.88 9.48
CA GLU A 32 -11.28 11.59 8.92
C GLU A 32 -12.60 10.80 9.03
N GLN A 33 -12.61 9.61 9.65
CA GLN A 33 -13.79 8.78 9.93
C GLN A 33 -14.70 8.54 8.71
N SER A 34 -14.11 8.40 7.53
CA SER A 34 -14.87 8.11 6.32
C SER A 34 -15.28 6.65 6.27
N ASN A 35 -16.58 6.37 6.18
CA ASN A 35 -17.14 5.01 6.09
C ASN A 35 -17.17 4.45 4.66
N GLY A 36 -16.52 5.11 3.69
CA GLY A 36 -16.61 4.74 2.27
C GLY A 36 -15.27 4.69 1.54
N PRO A 37 -15.23 4.12 0.33
CA PRO A 37 -14.06 4.16 -0.54
C PRO A 37 -13.61 5.60 -0.78
N ARG A 38 -12.30 5.83 -0.65
CA ARG A 38 -11.70 7.14 -0.80
C ARG A 38 -10.45 7.07 -1.67
N ALA A 39 -10.41 7.92 -2.68
CA ALA A 39 -9.20 8.16 -3.45
C ALA A 39 -8.13 8.77 -2.54
N LEU A 40 -6.93 8.18 -2.53
CA LEU A 40 -5.76 8.74 -1.87
C LEU A 40 -5.15 9.91 -2.68
N GLY A 41 -5.72 10.19 -3.85
CA GLY A 41 -5.23 11.16 -4.81
C GLY A 41 -4.20 10.55 -5.77
N ARG A 42 -3.91 11.27 -6.85
CA ARG A 42 -2.83 10.92 -7.77
C ARG A 42 -1.51 11.53 -7.28
N SER A 43 -0.42 10.77 -7.37
CA SER A 43 0.93 11.24 -7.06
C SER A 43 1.94 10.71 -8.07
N THR A 44 3.08 11.37 -8.16
CA THR A 44 4.25 10.85 -8.87
C THR A 44 5.36 10.70 -7.86
N GLU A 45 5.73 9.46 -7.56
CA GLU A 45 6.81 9.12 -6.65
C GLU A 45 8.07 8.76 -7.45
N THR A 46 9.25 8.97 -6.87
CA THR A 46 10.50 8.51 -7.47
C THR A 46 10.86 7.15 -6.88
N MET A 47 10.94 6.12 -7.72
CA MET A 47 11.38 4.79 -7.27
C MET A 47 12.87 4.80 -6.91
N SER A 48 13.33 3.78 -6.16
CA SER A 48 14.75 3.61 -5.83
C SER A 48 15.66 3.45 -7.06
N THR A 49 15.09 3.09 -8.22
CA THR A 49 15.76 3.05 -9.53
C THR A 49 15.97 4.43 -10.16
N GLY A 50 15.40 5.49 -9.57
CA GLY A 50 15.42 6.86 -10.10
C GLY A 50 14.34 7.15 -11.14
N HIS A 51 13.52 6.16 -11.50
CA HIS A 51 12.43 6.36 -12.45
C HIS A 51 11.13 6.82 -11.76
N PRO A 52 10.33 7.68 -12.41
CA PRO A 52 9.06 8.12 -11.84
C PRO A 52 8.01 7.01 -11.93
N LEU A 53 7.23 6.90 -10.87
CA LEU A 53 6.05 6.03 -10.77
C LEU A 53 4.83 6.90 -10.49
N THR A 54 3.88 6.92 -11.42
CA THR A 54 2.57 7.52 -11.19
C THR A 54 1.72 6.55 -10.40
N ILE A 55 1.18 6.99 -9.27
CA ILE A 55 0.36 6.18 -8.37
C ILE A 55 -1.02 6.83 -8.23
N ASP A 56 -2.07 6.04 -8.45
CA ASP A 56 -3.45 6.43 -8.21
C ASP A 56 -4.20 5.28 -7.54
N LEU A 57 -4.34 5.38 -6.22
CA LEU A 57 -4.92 4.33 -5.38
C LEU A 57 -6.13 4.85 -4.62
N THR A 58 -7.08 3.96 -4.43
CA THR A 58 -8.25 4.10 -3.58
C THR A 58 -8.12 3.14 -2.40
N ILE A 59 -8.52 3.62 -1.23
CA ILE A 59 -8.61 2.81 -0.03
C ILE A 59 -10.08 2.72 0.41
N ALA A 60 -10.54 1.56 0.82
CA ALA A 60 -11.90 1.36 1.31
C ALA A 60 -11.87 0.69 2.68
N PRO A 61 -12.57 1.23 3.70
CA PRO A 61 -12.71 0.54 4.97
C PRO A 61 -13.51 -0.75 4.77
N VAL A 62 -12.95 -1.87 5.21
CA VAL A 62 -13.63 -3.18 5.20
C VAL A 62 -14.34 -3.37 6.54
N GLY A 63 -13.67 -3.01 7.64
CA GLY A 63 -14.23 -3.11 8.99
C GLY A 63 -13.17 -3.14 10.08
N VAL A 64 -13.62 -3.48 11.29
CA VAL A 64 -12.75 -3.75 12.44
C VAL A 64 -12.79 -5.25 12.71
N GLU A 65 -11.62 -5.86 12.79
CA GLU A 65 -11.45 -7.28 13.12
C GLU A 65 -10.67 -7.43 14.43
N THR A 66 -10.73 -8.60 15.06
CA THR A 66 -9.85 -8.91 16.21
C THR A 66 -8.70 -9.79 15.74
N GLY A 67 -7.48 -9.25 15.76
CA GLY A 67 -6.26 -9.96 15.40
C GLY A 67 -5.33 -10.11 16.61
N SER A 68 -4.96 -11.35 16.97
CA SER A 68 -4.05 -11.64 18.09
C SER A 68 -4.44 -10.98 19.43
N GLY A 69 -5.74 -10.85 19.69
CA GLY A 69 -6.28 -10.24 20.91
C GLY A 69 -6.34 -8.70 20.89
N ARG A 70 -6.07 -8.06 19.75
CA ARG A 70 -6.22 -6.60 19.56
C ARG A 70 -7.22 -6.29 18.46
N GLU A 71 -7.94 -5.18 18.60
CA GLU A 71 -8.79 -4.67 17.53
C GLU A 71 -7.91 -4.04 16.43
N VAL A 72 -8.17 -4.42 15.19
CA VAL A 72 -7.46 -3.95 14.01
C VAL A 72 -8.43 -3.37 13.01
N ILE A 73 -8.05 -2.30 12.34
CA ILE A 73 -8.82 -1.71 11.25
C ILE A 73 -8.28 -2.26 9.95
N VAL A 74 -9.18 -2.81 9.13
CA VAL A 74 -8.84 -3.40 7.84
C VAL A 74 -9.32 -2.51 6.72
N PHE A 75 -8.41 -2.22 5.80
CA PHE A 75 -8.67 -1.46 4.60
C PHE A 75 -8.28 -2.25 3.36
N ASP A 76 -9.18 -2.29 2.38
CA ASP A 76 -8.86 -2.78 1.05
C ASP A 76 -8.22 -1.65 0.23
N VAL A 77 -7.18 -2.02 -0.52
CA VAL A 77 -6.49 -1.12 -1.44
C VAL A 77 -6.76 -1.58 -2.86
N SER A 78 -7.16 -0.66 -3.71
CA SER A 78 -7.31 -0.90 -5.14
C SER A 78 -6.86 0.31 -5.95
N GLY A 79 -6.44 0.12 -7.19
CA GLY A 79 -6.14 1.23 -8.08
C GLY A 79 -5.15 0.86 -9.17
N GLN A 80 -4.44 1.85 -9.67
CA GLN A 80 -3.52 1.71 -10.78
C GLN A 80 -2.20 2.41 -10.46
N VAL A 81 -1.12 1.83 -10.96
CA VAL A 81 0.19 2.47 -10.98
C VAL A 81 0.78 2.34 -12.37
N ALA A 82 1.55 3.34 -12.79
CA ALA A 82 2.16 3.35 -14.10
C ALA A 82 3.58 3.90 -14.02
N GLU A 83 4.50 3.18 -14.65
CA GLU A 83 5.84 3.65 -14.95
C GLU A 83 6.00 3.79 -16.47
N ARG A 84 7.18 4.21 -16.93
CA ARG A 84 7.47 4.40 -18.36
C ARG A 84 7.15 3.17 -19.22
N ASP A 85 7.48 1.98 -18.71
CA ASP A 85 7.48 0.72 -19.49
C ASP A 85 6.25 -0.16 -19.22
N GLY A 86 5.28 0.32 -18.42
CA GLY A 86 4.09 -0.47 -18.12
C GLY A 86 3.11 0.17 -17.13
N GLY A 87 1.85 -0.24 -17.27
CA GLY A 87 0.80 -0.01 -16.29
C GLY A 87 0.49 -1.29 -15.50
N TYR A 88 0.16 -1.12 -14.23
CA TYR A 88 -0.16 -2.19 -13.30
C TYR A 88 -1.45 -1.86 -12.55
N SER A 89 -2.33 -2.85 -12.41
CA SER A 89 -3.44 -2.79 -11.47
C SER A 89 -2.92 -3.22 -10.11
N VAL A 90 -3.33 -2.52 -9.07
CA VAL A 90 -2.92 -2.81 -7.70
C VAL A 90 -4.15 -3.26 -6.93
N ALA A 91 -4.03 -4.40 -6.28
CA ALA A 91 -4.98 -4.88 -5.27
C ALA A 91 -4.22 -5.26 -4.01
N GLY A 92 -4.80 -5.00 -2.84
CA GLY A 92 -4.09 -5.17 -1.59
C GLY A 92 -4.93 -4.90 -0.36
N GLN A 93 -4.25 -4.87 0.78
CA GLN A 93 -4.85 -4.65 2.08
C GLN A 93 -3.87 -3.92 3.00
N VAL A 94 -4.38 -2.98 3.77
CA VAL A 94 -3.67 -2.33 4.88
C VAL A 94 -4.39 -2.67 6.18
N ILE A 95 -3.63 -3.07 7.19
CA ILE A 95 -4.13 -3.38 8.53
C ILE A 95 -3.43 -2.48 9.54
N LEU A 96 -4.23 -1.73 10.29
CA LEU A 96 -3.77 -0.86 11.37
C LEU A 96 -4.24 -1.41 12.71
N ASP A 97 -3.42 -1.24 13.75
CA ASP A 97 -3.86 -1.40 15.13
C ASP A 97 -4.83 -0.26 15.50
N ARG A 98 -5.99 -0.57 16.09
CA ARG A 98 -7.02 0.45 16.34
C ARG A 98 -6.62 1.48 17.39
N GLU A 99 -5.86 1.05 18.40
CA GLU A 99 -5.49 1.89 19.54
C GLU A 99 -4.32 2.81 19.19
N THR A 100 -3.29 2.25 18.54
CA THR A 100 -2.03 2.96 18.26
C THR A 100 -1.93 3.50 16.83
N LEU A 101 -2.82 3.07 15.93
CA LEU A 101 -2.75 3.33 14.49
C LEU A 101 -1.44 2.86 13.83
N ALA A 102 -0.72 1.96 14.51
CA ALA A 102 0.49 1.37 13.97
C ALA A 102 0.14 0.43 12.81
N PHE A 103 0.94 0.49 11.74
CA PHE A 103 0.82 -0.43 10.62
C PHE A 103 1.23 -1.85 11.05
N LEU A 104 0.26 -2.75 11.11
CA LEU A 104 0.51 -4.17 11.39
C LEU A 104 0.81 -4.94 10.11
N LYS A 105 0.18 -4.55 9.01
CA LYS A 105 0.40 -5.15 7.69
C LYS A 105 0.14 -4.14 6.59
N ILE A 106 1.02 -4.11 5.60
CA ILE A 106 0.79 -3.44 4.33
C ILE A 106 1.08 -4.47 3.25
N HIS A 107 0.08 -4.77 2.45
CA HIS A 107 0.22 -5.68 1.33
C HIS A 107 -0.42 -5.06 0.10
N ALA A 108 0.32 -5.04 -0.99
CA ALA A 108 -0.18 -4.63 -2.29
C ALA A 108 0.50 -5.49 -3.35
N THR A 109 -0.30 -5.98 -4.29
CA THR A 109 0.12 -6.85 -5.38
C THR A 109 -0.12 -6.12 -6.70
N PRO A 110 0.94 -5.53 -7.29
CA PRO A 110 0.85 -4.97 -8.63
C PRO A 110 0.79 -6.11 -9.67
N THR A 111 -0.19 -6.03 -10.57
CA THR A 111 -0.42 -6.97 -11.67
C THR A 111 -0.35 -6.21 -12.98
N LYS A 112 0.57 -6.57 -13.88
CA LYS A 112 0.78 -5.85 -15.14
C LYS A 112 -0.47 -5.96 -16.03
N VAL A 113 -0.99 -4.83 -16.50
CA VAL A 113 -2.26 -4.77 -17.28
C VAL A 113 -2.00 -4.79 -18.78
N ASN A 114 -0.79 -4.43 -19.22
CA ASN A 114 -0.40 -4.47 -20.63
C ASN A 114 0.71 -5.51 -20.87
N ILE A 115 0.31 -6.71 -21.30
CA ILE A 115 1.19 -7.66 -21.98
C ILE A 115 0.88 -7.46 -23.46
N LEU A 116 1.69 -6.64 -24.16
CA LEU A 116 1.62 -6.62 -25.62
C LEU A 116 1.89 -8.06 -26.09
N ARG A 117 0.90 -8.67 -26.76
CA ARG A 117 1.07 -9.89 -27.53
C ARG A 117 1.81 -9.59 -28.82
#